data_AF-A0A3G9JK69-F1
#
_entry.id   AF-A0A3G9JK69-F1
#
_cell.length_a   1.000
_cell.length_b   1.000
_cell.length_c   1.000
_cell.angle_alpha   90.00
_cell.angle_beta   90.00
_cell.angle_gamma   90.00
#
_symmetry.space_group_name_H-M   'P 1'
#
loop_
_entity.id
_entity.type
_entity.pdbx_description
1 polymer ?
#
loop_
_entity_poly.entity_id
_entity_poly.type
_entity_poly.pdbx_seq_one_letter_code
_entity_poly.pdbx_strand_id
1 'polypeptide(L)'
;MQVKRRLAYNQRPVIFYSNGYETYLWDDLAYPPRPVLGFLRKTELERLIFRRSHRKRLRDTAINEDIVGRPYQKEAIRRITETFEEKCARKSLLVMATGTGKTRTAIALVELLKSANWVNRVLFLADRNALLKQAYRAFQRHLPSVTVLDLTRSKDVTGANVIFSTYQTMLNAIDRMDAEGRIFGVGYFDLVIVDEAHRSIYQKYGEIFDYFDALLVGLTATPRSEIDRDTYRIFQLPQGVPTFAYELNDAVRDGHLVPPKGVTVPFKFLRTGVKYSDLYFRRS
;
A
#
# COMPACT_ATOMS: atom_id res chain seq x y z
N MET A 1 -0.77 -8.68 33.37
CA MET A 1 -2.19 -9.07 33.47
C MET A 1 -2.42 -10.28 32.54
N GLN A 2 -2.54 -11.50 33.07
CA GLN A 2 -2.80 -12.69 32.24
C GLN A 2 -4.27 -12.70 31.81
N VAL A 3 -4.56 -12.32 30.57
CA VAL A 3 -5.91 -12.43 30.00
C VAL A 3 -6.15 -13.91 29.64
N LYS A 4 -6.67 -14.68 30.61
CA LYS A 4 -7.10 -16.07 30.38
C LYS A 4 -8.26 -16.09 29.38
N ARG A 5 -8.35 -17.14 28.53
CA ARG A 5 -9.56 -17.44 27.75
C ARG A 5 -10.76 -17.37 28.69
N ARG A 6 -11.79 -16.58 28.36
CA ARG A 6 -13.07 -16.67 29.10
C ARG A 6 -13.60 -18.09 28.88
N LEU A 7 -13.64 -18.88 29.95
CA LEU A 7 -14.07 -20.28 29.97
C LEU A 7 -15.43 -20.51 29.30
N ALA A 8 -16.29 -19.49 29.25
CA ALA A 8 -17.63 -19.57 28.68
C ALA A 8 -17.71 -19.62 27.15
N TYR A 9 -16.69 -19.16 26.39
CA TYR A 9 -16.83 -19.00 24.93
C TYR A 9 -15.71 -19.61 24.08
N ASN A 10 -14.70 -20.25 24.70
CA ASN A 10 -13.50 -20.82 24.04
C ASN A 10 -12.76 -19.91 23.03
N GLN A 11 -13.12 -18.62 22.96
CA GLN A 11 -12.58 -17.62 22.06
C GLN A 11 -11.62 -16.72 22.84
N ARG A 12 -10.38 -16.60 22.37
CA ARG A 12 -9.44 -15.63 22.95
C ARG A 12 -9.93 -14.22 22.60
N PRO A 13 -10.05 -13.29 23.55
CA PRO A 13 -10.47 -11.92 23.23
C PRO A 13 -9.41 -11.18 22.40
N VAL A 14 -9.82 -10.10 21.74
CA VAL A 14 -8.90 -9.04 21.31
C VAL A 14 -8.86 -8.01 22.43
N ILE A 15 -7.67 -7.59 22.82
CA ILE A 15 -7.48 -6.74 23.99
C ILE A 15 -7.36 -5.29 23.52
N PHE A 16 -8.14 -4.40 24.11
CA PHE A 16 -7.94 -2.96 24.00
C PHE A 16 -7.60 -2.40 25.37
N TYR A 17 -6.66 -1.47 25.42
CA TYR A 17 -6.39 -0.69 26.62
C TYR A 17 -6.15 0.76 26.24
N SER A 18 -6.64 1.67 27.07
CA SER A 18 -6.60 3.11 26.81
C SER A 18 -6.45 3.87 28.12
N ASN A 19 -5.79 5.02 28.04
CA ASN A 19 -5.72 6.01 29.12
C ASN A 19 -6.65 7.22 28.88
N GLY A 20 -7.54 7.14 27.89
CA GLY A 20 -8.44 8.23 27.47
C GLY A 20 -7.86 9.14 26.37
N TYR A 21 -6.53 9.18 26.19
CA TYR A 21 -5.85 9.96 25.14
C TYR A 21 -5.31 9.06 24.03
N GLU A 22 -4.68 7.96 24.42
CA GLU A 22 -4.17 6.94 23.53
C GLU A 22 -4.97 5.65 23.69
N THR A 23 -5.18 4.95 22.59
CA THR A 23 -5.80 3.63 22.58
C THR A 23 -4.86 2.64 21.90
N TYR A 24 -4.69 1.48 22.51
CA TYR A 24 -3.87 0.40 21.96
C TYR A 24 -4.72 -0.83 21.72
N LEU A 25 -4.42 -1.52 20.63
CA LEU A 25 -4.97 -2.82 20.28
C LEU A 25 -3.88 -3.87 20.43
N TRP A 26 -4.19 -4.95 21.14
CA TRP A 26 -3.33 -6.12 21.26
C TRP A 26 -4.07 -7.39 20.84
N ASP A 27 -3.64 -7.93 19.68
CA ASP A 27 -3.98 -9.28 19.22
C ASP A 27 -2.81 -10.20 19.52
N ASP A 28 -2.78 -10.68 20.76
CA ASP A 28 -1.67 -11.42 21.36
C ASP A 28 -1.36 -12.79 20.75
N LEU A 29 -2.12 -13.23 19.74
CA LEU A 29 -1.82 -14.42 18.96
C LEU A 29 -0.94 -14.13 17.74
N ALA A 30 -0.88 -12.88 17.26
CA ALA A 30 -0.26 -12.56 16.00
C ALA A 30 0.68 -11.35 16.07
N TYR A 31 0.33 -10.31 16.84
CA TYR A 31 1.04 -9.04 16.83
C TYR A 31 1.25 -8.48 18.23
N PRO A 32 2.37 -7.78 18.49
CA PRO A 32 2.52 -7.00 19.71
C PRO A 32 1.46 -5.89 19.80
N PRO A 33 1.27 -5.29 20.98
CA PRO A 33 0.39 -4.14 21.14
C PRO A 33 0.79 -2.99 20.22
N ARG A 34 -0.20 -2.28 19.67
CA ARG A 34 0.02 -1.16 18.75
C ARG A 34 -1.03 -0.06 18.95
N PRO A 35 -0.69 1.21 18.69
CA PRO A 35 -1.64 2.30 18.78
C PRO A 35 -2.73 2.16 17.70
N VAL A 36 -3.95 2.56 18.04
CA VAL A 36 -5.09 2.67 17.12
C VAL A 36 -5.88 3.94 17.44
N LEU A 37 -6.41 4.61 16.41
CA LEU A 37 -7.16 5.86 16.60
C LEU A 37 -8.63 5.65 17.02
N GLY A 38 -9.04 4.41 17.28
CA GLY A 38 -10.40 4.07 17.66
C GLY A 38 -10.61 2.58 17.89
N PHE A 39 -11.82 2.21 18.31
CA PHE A 39 -12.22 0.82 18.51
C PHE A 39 -12.71 0.20 17.21
N LEU A 40 -12.42 -1.09 17.05
CA LEU A 40 -12.96 -1.87 15.93
C LEU A 40 -14.49 -1.99 16.03
N ARG A 41 -15.17 -1.85 14.90
CA ARG A 41 -16.60 -2.17 14.79
C ARG A 41 -16.82 -3.67 14.96
N LYS A 42 -18.06 -4.07 15.29
CA LYS A 42 -18.43 -5.50 15.44
C LYS A 42 -17.97 -6.35 14.25
N THR A 43 -18.28 -5.93 13.03
CA THR A 43 -17.93 -6.66 11.80
C THR A 43 -16.43 -6.69 11.52
N GLU A 44 -15.69 -5.67 11.95
CA GLU A 44 -14.23 -5.60 11.82
C GLU A 44 -13.56 -6.56 12.82
N LEU A 45 -14.08 -6.59 14.05
CA LEU A 45 -13.62 -7.50 15.10
C LEU A 45 -13.94 -8.96 14.75
N GLU A 46 -15.14 -9.26 14.25
CA GLU A 46 -15.52 -10.57 13.74
C GLU A 46 -14.58 -11.03 12.63
N ARG A 47 -14.23 -10.14 11.69
CA ARG A 47 -13.28 -10.45 10.62
C ARG A 47 -11.87 -10.71 11.14
N LEU A 48 -11.41 -9.94 12.13
CA LEU A 48 -10.13 -10.17 12.80
C LEU A 48 -10.12 -11.54 13.50
N ILE A 49 -11.18 -11.89 14.23
CA ILE A 49 -11.31 -13.18 14.91
C ILE A 49 -11.37 -14.33 13.91
N PHE A 50 -12.17 -14.21 12.84
CA PHE A 50 -12.29 -15.21 11.77
C PHE A 50 -10.92 -15.62 11.21
N ARG A 51 -10.03 -14.64 11.01
CA ARG A 51 -8.68 -14.88 10.47
C ARG A 51 -7.80 -15.76 11.35
N ARG A 52 -8.00 -15.75 12.66
CA ARG A 52 -7.16 -16.52 13.59
C ARG A 52 -7.23 -18.03 13.34
N SER A 53 -8.33 -18.53 12.75
CA SER A 53 -8.51 -19.95 12.44
C SER A 53 -8.62 -20.27 10.95
N HIS A 54 -8.80 -19.27 10.07
CA HIS A 54 -9.05 -19.50 8.65
C HIS A 54 -7.94 -19.03 7.71
N ARG A 55 -6.92 -18.32 8.22
CA ARG A 55 -5.73 -17.97 7.42
C ARG A 55 -5.00 -19.24 6.98
N LYS A 56 -4.72 -19.33 5.69
CA LYS A 56 -3.81 -20.34 5.14
C LYS A 56 -2.38 -19.83 5.26
N ARG A 57 -1.42 -20.76 5.28
CA ARG A 57 -0.01 -20.42 5.23
C ARG A 57 0.31 -19.73 3.90
N LEU A 58 0.94 -18.57 3.95
CA LEU A 58 1.27 -17.81 2.74
C LEU A 58 2.35 -18.52 1.93
N ARG A 59 3.32 -19.15 2.61
CA ARG A 59 4.35 -19.98 1.96
C ARG A 59 3.76 -21.09 1.09
N ASP A 60 2.69 -21.73 1.55
CA ASP A 60 2.07 -22.87 0.86
C ASP A 60 1.02 -22.44 -0.18
N THR A 61 0.65 -21.15 -0.18
CA THR A 61 -0.30 -20.61 -1.15
C THR A 61 0.42 -20.33 -2.48
N ALA A 62 -0.12 -20.83 -3.58
CA ALA A 62 0.42 -20.61 -4.92
C ALA A 62 0.25 -19.14 -5.36
N ILE A 63 1.25 -18.60 -6.04
CA ILE A 63 1.15 -17.30 -6.70
C ILE A 63 0.52 -17.53 -8.07
N ASN A 64 -0.52 -16.76 -8.41
CA ASN A 64 -1.17 -16.85 -9.71
C ASN A 64 -0.22 -16.39 -10.85
N GLU A 65 0.22 -17.35 -11.66
CA GLU A 65 1.18 -17.12 -12.75
C GLU A 65 0.58 -16.39 -13.95
N ASP A 66 -0.74 -16.42 -14.13
CA ASP A 66 -1.43 -15.66 -15.18
C ASP A 66 -1.35 -14.15 -14.95
N ILE A 67 -1.13 -13.73 -13.70
CA ILE A 67 -0.97 -12.32 -13.31
C ILE A 67 0.52 -11.92 -13.33
N VAL A 68 1.40 -12.76 -12.81
CA VAL A 68 2.85 -12.51 -12.73
C VAL A 68 3.66 -13.58 -13.47
N GLY A 69 4.25 -13.18 -14.60
CA GLY A 69 5.07 -14.06 -15.44
C GLY A 69 6.58 -13.97 -15.21
N ARG A 70 7.05 -13.08 -14.33
CA ARG A 70 8.49 -12.80 -14.15
C ARG A 70 9.01 -13.25 -12.77
N PRO A 71 10.18 -13.91 -12.68
CA PRO A 71 10.70 -14.44 -11.41
C PRO A 71 10.83 -13.39 -10.29
N TYR A 72 11.32 -12.19 -10.61
CA TYR A 72 11.48 -11.13 -9.60
C TYR A 72 10.14 -10.64 -9.02
N GLN A 73 9.03 -10.76 -9.77
CA GLN A 73 7.70 -10.42 -9.25
C GLN A 73 7.24 -11.47 -8.24
N LYS A 74 7.50 -12.75 -8.53
CA LYS A 74 7.22 -13.86 -7.59
C LYS A 74 8.06 -13.69 -6.32
N GLU A 75 9.34 -13.39 -6.47
CA GLU A 75 10.24 -13.12 -5.34
C GLU A 75 9.77 -11.92 -4.50
N ALA A 76 9.41 -10.80 -5.13
CA ALA A 76 8.87 -9.63 -4.43
C ALA A 76 7.65 -9.97 -3.56
N ILE A 77 6.71 -10.76 -4.12
CA ILE A 77 5.52 -11.23 -3.40
C ILE A 77 5.94 -12.13 -2.23
N ARG A 78 6.86 -13.08 -2.45
CA ARG A 78 7.34 -13.97 -1.39
C ARG A 78 7.98 -13.22 -0.23
N ARG A 79 8.79 -12.19 -0.50
CA ARG A 79 9.40 -11.34 0.54
C ARG A 79 8.38 -10.58 1.37
N ILE A 80 7.31 -10.08 0.75
CA ILE A 80 6.20 -9.46 1.50
C ILE A 80 5.50 -10.50 2.36
N THR A 81 5.19 -11.67 1.80
CA THR A 81 4.48 -12.72 2.56
C THR A 81 5.31 -13.22 3.75
N GLU A 82 6.62 -13.38 3.59
CA GLU A 82 7.56 -13.71 4.67
C GLU A 82 7.56 -12.63 5.75
N THR A 83 7.53 -11.35 5.34
CA THR A 83 7.48 -10.21 6.27
C THR A 83 6.20 -10.22 7.11
N PHE A 84 5.06 -10.53 6.49
CA PHE A 84 3.76 -10.56 7.16
C PHE A 84 3.56 -11.81 8.03
N GLU A 85 4.01 -12.97 7.57
CA GLU A 85 3.78 -14.26 8.24
C GLU A 85 4.87 -14.62 9.23
N GLU A 86 6.13 -14.65 8.81
CA GLU A 86 7.23 -15.17 9.62
C GLU A 86 7.79 -14.10 10.57
N LYS A 87 7.91 -12.86 10.10
CA LYS A 87 8.42 -11.74 10.90
C LYS A 87 7.33 -11.04 11.72
N CYS A 88 6.07 -11.37 11.48
CA CYS A 88 4.90 -10.71 12.06
C CYS A 88 4.98 -9.17 11.96
N ALA A 89 5.62 -8.66 10.90
CA ALA A 89 5.71 -7.23 10.63
C ALA A 89 4.53 -6.82 9.75
N ARG A 90 4.00 -5.61 9.97
CA ARG A 90 2.77 -5.16 9.30
C ARG A 90 3.03 -4.24 8.11
N LYS A 91 4.30 -3.92 7.84
CA LYS A 91 4.69 -2.91 6.87
C LYS A 91 5.75 -3.48 5.93
N SER A 92 5.67 -3.16 4.65
CA SER A 92 6.64 -3.58 3.63
C SER A 92 6.80 -2.52 2.56
N LEU A 93 8.01 -2.39 2.02
CA LEU A 93 8.35 -1.43 0.97
C LEU A 93 8.98 -2.15 -0.22
N LEU A 94 8.37 -2.03 -1.40
CA LEU A 94 8.92 -2.52 -2.66
C LEU A 94 9.49 -1.36 -3.47
N VAL A 95 10.76 -1.50 -3.85
CA VAL A 95 11.43 -0.62 -4.81
C VAL A 95 11.47 -1.35 -6.15
N MET A 96 10.81 -0.81 -7.16
CA MET A 96 10.73 -1.44 -8.48
C MET A 96 10.77 -0.37 -9.56
N ALA A 97 11.72 -0.46 -10.50
CA ALA A 97 11.85 0.49 -11.59
C ALA A 97 10.55 0.62 -12.41
N THR A 98 10.29 1.80 -12.96
CA THR A 98 9.15 2.03 -13.86
C THR A 98 9.19 1.05 -15.03
N GLY A 99 8.02 0.53 -15.42
CA GLY A 99 7.91 -0.47 -16.49
C GLY A 99 8.21 -1.91 -16.09
N THR A 100 8.64 -2.20 -14.86
CA THR A 100 8.90 -3.58 -14.38
C THR A 100 7.64 -4.29 -13.84
N GLY A 101 6.48 -3.63 -13.85
CA GLY A 101 5.20 -4.26 -13.50
C GLY A 101 4.82 -4.17 -12.01
N LYS A 102 5.10 -3.05 -11.34
CA LYS A 102 4.63 -2.74 -9.97
C LYS A 102 3.15 -3.07 -9.76
N THR A 103 2.27 -2.54 -10.62
CA THR A 103 0.83 -2.74 -10.51
C THR A 103 0.42 -4.22 -10.63
N ARG A 104 1.02 -4.98 -11.57
CA ARG A 104 0.75 -6.43 -11.69
C ARG A 104 1.20 -7.21 -10.45
N THR A 105 2.36 -6.85 -9.90
CA THR A 105 2.88 -7.44 -8.66
C THR A 105 1.94 -7.18 -7.49
N ALA A 106 1.41 -5.95 -7.38
CA ALA A 106 0.41 -5.59 -6.36
C ALA A 106 -0.91 -6.36 -6.53
N ILE A 107 -1.38 -6.56 -7.76
CA ILE A 107 -2.58 -7.36 -8.04
C ILE A 107 -2.38 -8.81 -7.60
N ALA A 108 -1.28 -9.44 -8.00
CA ALA A 108 -0.99 -10.82 -7.62
C ALA A 108 -0.80 -10.99 -6.10
N LEU A 109 -0.20 -10.00 -5.43
CA LEU A 109 -0.14 -9.97 -3.98
C LEU A 109 -1.55 -9.94 -3.35
N VAL A 110 -2.43 -9.07 -3.84
CA VAL A 110 -3.82 -8.98 -3.35
C VAL A 110 -4.56 -10.29 -3.58
N GLU A 111 -4.41 -10.89 -4.76
CA GLU A 111 -5.01 -12.19 -5.10
C GLU A 111 -4.58 -13.26 -4.09
N LEU A 112 -3.27 -13.43 -3.88
CA LEU A 112 -2.71 -14.41 -2.97
C LEU A 112 -3.18 -14.18 -1.52
N LEU A 113 -3.13 -12.94 -1.04
CA LEU A 113 -3.55 -12.63 0.32
C LEU A 113 -5.06 -12.84 0.51
N LYS A 114 -5.89 -12.62 -0.52
CA LYS A 114 -7.34 -12.90 -0.47
C LYS A 114 -7.61 -14.40 -0.50
N SER A 115 -6.97 -15.16 -1.39
CA SER A 115 -7.14 -16.61 -1.51
C SER A 115 -6.64 -17.39 -0.28
N ALA A 116 -5.71 -16.79 0.47
CA ALA A 116 -5.21 -17.27 1.75
C ALA A 116 -6.01 -16.77 2.97
N ASN A 117 -7.10 -16.02 2.81
CA ASN A 117 -7.91 -15.42 3.88
C ASN A 117 -7.15 -14.41 4.78
N TRP A 118 -6.05 -13.83 4.30
CA TRP A 118 -5.29 -12.82 5.05
C TRP A 118 -5.94 -11.45 4.99
N VAL A 119 -6.50 -11.09 3.83
CA VAL A 119 -7.11 -9.78 3.56
C VAL A 119 -8.45 -9.97 2.88
N ASN A 120 -9.40 -9.08 3.13
CA ASN A 120 -10.68 -9.05 2.41
C ASN A 120 -10.94 -7.68 1.79
N ARG A 121 -10.74 -6.61 2.56
CA ARG A 121 -10.91 -5.22 2.15
C ARG A 121 -9.55 -4.57 1.92
N VAL A 122 -9.33 -4.06 0.71
CA VAL A 122 -8.06 -3.45 0.29
C VAL A 122 -8.32 -2.00 -0.12
N LEU A 123 -7.42 -1.11 0.29
CA LEU A 123 -7.35 0.27 -0.20
C LEU A 123 -6.11 0.41 -1.09
N PHE A 124 -6.29 0.91 -2.31
CA PHE A 124 -5.21 1.29 -3.21
C PHE A 124 -5.17 2.81 -3.36
N LEU A 125 -4.08 3.42 -2.92
CA LEU A 125 -3.84 4.86 -2.97
C LEU A 125 -2.86 5.22 -4.09
N ALA A 126 -3.20 6.25 -4.85
CA ALA A 126 -2.32 6.83 -5.86
C ALA A 126 -2.39 8.36 -5.84
N ASP A 127 -1.33 9.03 -6.31
CA ASP A 127 -1.25 10.49 -6.30
C ASP A 127 -2.23 11.16 -7.27
N ARG A 128 -2.42 10.56 -8.46
CA ARG A 128 -3.20 11.17 -9.55
C ARG A 128 -4.28 10.25 -10.09
N ASN A 129 -5.41 10.84 -10.51
CA ASN A 129 -6.54 10.13 -11.12
C ASN A 129 -6.14 9.29 -12.35
N ALA A 130 -5.16 9.73 -13.13
CA ALA A 130 -4.67 8.98 -14.29
C ALA A 130 -4.02 7.65 -13.88
N LEU A 131 -3.13 7.66 -12.88
CA LEU A 131 -2.48 6.46 -12.34
C LEU A 131 -3.51 5.55 -11.66
N LEU A 132 -4.42 6.15 -10.89
CA LEU A 132 -5.54 5.44 -10.26
C LEU A 132 -6.38 4.68 -11.29
N LYS A 133 -6.77 5.34 -12.38
CA LYS A 133 -7.58 4.74 -13.46
C LYS A 133 -6.86 3.59 -14.17
N GLN A 134 -5.54 3.67 -14.33
CA GLN A 134 -4.74 2.59 -14.90
C GLN A 134 -4.71 1.37 -13.97
N ALA A 135 -4.45 1.60 -12.68
CA ALA A 135 -4.46 0.55 -11.67
C ALA A 135 -5.85 -0.10 -11.56
N TYR A 136 -6.91 0.71 -11.44
CA TYR A 136 -8.30 0.26 -11.40
C TYR A 136 -8.64 -0.70 -12.57
N ARG A 137 -8.32 -0.29 -13.81
CA ARG A 137 -8.55 -1.14 -15.00
C ARG A 137 -7.74 -2.42 -14.99
N ALA A 138 -6.50 -2.37 -14.49
CA ALA A 138 -5.66 -3.56 -14.37
C ALA A 138 -6.25 -4.54 -13.35
N PHE A 139 -6.72 -4.07 -12.20
CA PHE A 139 -7.39 -4.89 -11.20
C PHE A 139 -8.69 -5.51 -11.73
N GLN A 140 -9.54 -4.75 -12.43
CA GLN A 140 -10.75 -5.30 -13.07
C GLN A 140 -10.43 -6.46 -14.03
N ARG A 141 -9.36 -6.30 -14.82
CA ARG A 141 -8.97 -7.30 -15.81
C ARG A 141 -8.44 -8.58 -15.17
N HIS A 142 -7.61 -8.44 -14.14
CA HIS A 142 -6.88 -9.57 -13.55
C HIS A 142 -7.61 -10.21 -12.36
N LEU A 143 -8.57 -9.52 -11.73
CA LEU A 143 -9.37 -10.02 -10.60
C LEU A 143 -10.88 -9.80 -10.85
N PRO A 144 -11.48 -10.45 -11.85
CA PRO A 144 -12.88 -10.23 -12.22
C PRO A 144 -13.88 -10.67 -11.14
N SER A 145 -13.49 -11.57 -10.24
CA SER A 145 -14.32 -12.03 -9.12
C SER A 145 -14.38 -11.05 -7.94
N VAL A 146 -13.58 -9.99 -7.97
CA VAL A 146 -13.45 -9.03 -6.89
C VAL A 146 -14.19 -7.75 -7.25
N THR A 147 -15.07 -7.28 -6.37
CA THR A 147 -15.75 -6.01 -6.55
C THR A 147 -14.78 -4.87 -6.30
N VAL A 148 -14.42 -4.15 -7.35
CA VAL A 148 -13.57 -2.96 -7.27
C VAL A 148 -14.40 -1.69 -7.34
N LEU A 149 -13.95 -0.63 -6.67
CA LEU A 149 -14.62 0.67 -6.66
C LEU A 149 -13.62 1.82 -6.75
N ASP A 150 -13.94 2.83 -7.56
CA ASP A 150 -13.22 4.10 -7.63
C ASP A 150 -13.96 5.16 -6.81
N LEU A 151 -13.40 5.52 -5.64
CA LEU A 151 -14.00 6.46 -4.69
C LEU A 151 -14.08 7.89 -5.24
N THR A 152 -13.33 8.19 -6.31
CA THR A 152 -13.42 9.48 -7.00
C THR A 152 -14.69 9.59 -7.85
N ARG A 153 -15.38 8.48 -8.11
CA ARG A 153 -16.58 8.40 -8.96
C ARG A 153 -17.84 8.00 -8.22
N SER A 154 -17.73 7.06 -7.28
CA SER A 154 -18.85 6.60 -6.46
C SER A 154 -18.53 6.72 -4.98
N LYS A 155 -19.51 7.18 -4.20
CA LYS A 155 -19.42 7.23 -2.73
C LYS A 155 -20.04 6.00 -2.05
N ASP A 156 -20.82 5.21 -2.79
CA ASP A 156 -21.42 3.98 -2.25
C ASP A 156 -20.38 2.86 -2.26
N VAL A 157 -19.86 2.56 -1.09
CA VAL A 157 -18.81 1.55 -0.88
C VAL A 157 -19.36 0.16 -0.57
N THR A 158 -20.68 -0.02 -0.64
CA THR A 158 -21.36 -1.27 -0.27
C THR A 158 -20.88 -2.42 -1.15
N GLY A 159 -20.49 -3.53 -0.53
CA GLY A 159 -20.00 -4.72 -1.23
C GLY A 159 -18.61 -4.60 -1.88
N ALA A 160 -17.98 -3.42 -1.89
CA ALA A 160 -16.65 -3.25 -2.49
C ALA A 160 -15.56 -3.96 -1.67
N ASN A 161 -14.77 -4.79 -2.34
CA ASN A 161 -13.62 -5.48 -1.75
C ASN A 161 -12.33 -4.69 -1.92
N VAL A 162 -12.17 -4.00 -3.05
CA VAL A 162 -10.96 -3.20 -3.34
C VAL A 162 -11.39 -1.79 -3.70
N ILE A 163 -10.98 -0.82 -2.90
CA ILE A 163 -11.30 0.59 -3.09
C ILE A 163 -10.06 1.31 -3.61
N PHE A 164 -10.23 2.02 -4.70
CA PHE A 164 -9.24 2.91 -5.30
C PHE A 164 -9.57 4.34 -4.89
N SER A 165 -8.59 5.06 -4.39
CA SER A 165 -8.76 6.47 -4.06
C SER A 165 -7.47 7.25 -4.30
N THR A 166 -7.60 8.55 -4.56
CA THR A 166 -6.46 9.44 -4.34
C THR A 166 -6.26 9.67 -2.85
N TYR A 167 -5.07 10.13 -2.46
CA TYR A 167 -4.81 10.54 -1.07
C TYR A 167 -5.80 11.60 -0.59
N GLN A 168 -5.99 12.67 -1.37
CA GLN A 168 -6.92 13.75 -1.00
C GLN A 168 -8.36 13.25 -0.89
N THR A 169 -8.81 12.42 -1.84
CA THR A 169 -10.17 11.87 -1.81
C THR A 169 -10.39 10.99 -0.57
N MET A 170 -9.39 10.20 -0.18
CA MET A 170 -9.51 9.33 0.99
C MET A 170 -9.47 10.14 2.28
N LEU A 171 -8.57 11.12 2.39
CA LEU A 171 -8.51 12.03 3.54
C LEU A 171 -9.88 12.69 3.78
N ASN A 172 -10.50 13.23 2.72
CA ASN A 172 -11.84 13.82 2.79
C ASN A 172 -12.97 12.80 3.03
N ALA A 173 -12.69 11.50 2.93
CA ALA A 173 -13.67 10.44 3.08
C ALA A 173 -13.60 9.74 4.45
N ILE A 174 -12.45 9.76 5.13
CA ILE A 174 -12.23 9.11 6.43
C ILE A 174 -13.18 9.64 7.52
N ASP A 175 -13.47 10.94 7.49
CA ASP A 175 -14.39 11.56 8.46
C ASP A 175 -15.86 11.54 8.04
N ARG A 176 -16.20 10.92 6.91
CA ARG A 176 -17.61 10.80 6.50
C ARG A 176 -18.35 9.87 7.44
N MET A 177 -19.56 10.25 7.82
CA MET A 177 -20.40 9.50 8.75
C MET A 177 -21.72 9.06 8.11
N ASP A 178 -22.22 7.91 8.56
CA ASP A 178 -23.56 7.37 8.36
C ASP A 178 -24.29 7.28 9.73
N ALA A 179 -25.46 6.64 9.75
CA ALA A 179 -26.25 6.47 10.98
C ALA A 179 -25.50 5.64 12.05
N GLU A 180 -24.56 4.79 11.64
CA GLU A 180 -23.76 3.89 12.47
C GLU A 180 -22.35 4.43 12.77
N GLY A 181 -22.06 5.70 12.44
CA GLY A 181 -20.80 6.38 12.71
C GLY A 181 -19.94 6.58 11.45
N ARG A 182 -18.60 6.54 11.56
CA ARG A 182 -17.71 6.78 10.42
C ARG A 182 -17.81 5.67 9.37
N ILE A 183 -18.12 5.97 8.11
CA ILE A 183 -18.26 4.97 7.02
C ILE A 183 -17.05 4.03 6.99
N PHE A 184 -15.85 4.60 7.07
CA PHE A 184 -14.61 3.85 7.20
C PHE A 184 -14.19 3.78 8.66
N GLY A 185 -14.49 2.68 9.34
CA GLY A 185 -13.94 2.41 10.68
C GLY A 185 -12.43 2.17 10.63
N VAL A 186 -11.78 2.23 11.79
CA VAL A 186 -10.32 2.06 11.91
C VAL A 186 -9.85 0.70 11.38
N GLY A 187 -10.65 -0.36 11.51
CA GLY A 187 -10.35 -1.68 10.95
C GLY A 187 -11.08 -1.95 9.63
N TYR A 188 -11.52 -0.92 8.90
CA TYR A 188 -12.28 -1.13 7.67
C TYR A 188 -11.44 -1.83 6.61
N PHE A 189 -10.20 -1.40 6.42
CA PHE A 189 -9.26 -2.01 5.49
C PHE A 189 -8.34 -2.99 6.21
N ASP A 190 -8.00 -4.08 5.51
CA ASP A 190 -7.06 -5.09 5.99
C ASP A 190 -5.67 -4.89 5.38
N LEU A 191 -5.63 -4.24 4.22
CA LEU A 191 -4.42 -3.90 3.49
C LEU A 191 -4.59 -2.53 2.85
N VAL A 192 -3.56 -1.69 3.01
CA VAL A 192 -3.39 -0.42 2.31
C VAL A 192 -2.18 -0.55 1.40
N ILE A 193 -2.37 -0.27 0.11
CA ILE A 193 -1.31 -0.21 -0.89
C ILE A 193 -1.12 1.24 -1.29
N VAL A 194 0.13 1.70 -1.25
CA VAL A 194 0.53 3.09 -1.50
C VAL A 194 1.40 3.11 -2.74
N ASP A 195 0.90 3.67 -3.84
CA ASP A 195 1.69 3.88 -5.05
C ASP A 195 2.51 5.17 -4.95
N GLU A 196 3.74 5.11 -5.46
CA GLU A 196 4.78 6.12 -5.33
C GLU A 196 5.08 6.52 -3.88
N ALA A 197 5.29 5.54 -3.00
CA ALA A 197 5.60 5.77 -1.59
C ALA A 197 6.89 6.62 -1.43
N HIS A 198 6.73 7.86 -0.97
CA HIS A 198 7.81 8.79 -0.68
C HIS A 198 7.44 9.73 0.48
N ARG A 199 8.46 10.30 1.14
CA ARG A 199 8.32 11.14 2.34
C ARG A 199 7.23 12.21 2.25
N SER A 200 7.14 12.96 1.14
CA SER A 200 6.19 14.07 1.01
C SER A 200 4.73 13.62 1.08
N ILE A 201 4.41 12.41 0.58
CA ILE A 201 3.07 11.81 0.73
C ILE A 201 2.77 11.56 2.21
N TYR A 202 3.72 10.97 2.94
CA TYR A 202 3.51 10.66 4.34
C TYR A 202 3.43 11.90 5.23
N GLN A 203 4.19 12.94 4.93
CA GLN A 203 4.07 14.21 5.65
C GLN A 203 2.73 14.88 5.42
N LYS A 204 2.20 14.81 4.19
CA LYS A 204 0.94 15.47 3.82
C LYS A 204 -0.30 14.66 4.20
N TYR A 205 -0.21 13.34 4.15
CA TYR A 205 -1.35 12.42 4.27
C TYR A 205 -1.14 11.36 5.35
N GLY A 206 -0.25 11.63 6.32
CA GLY A 206 0.10 10.74 7.45
C GLY A 206 -1.11 10.16 8.15
N GLU A 207 -2.13 11.00 8.37
CA GLU A 207 -3.39 10.66 9.02
C GLU A 207 -4.08 9.44 8.42
N ILE A 208 -4.01 9.25 7.09
CA ILE A 208 -4.63 8.08 6.42
C ILE A 208 -3.96 6.79 6.90
N PHE A 209 -2.64 6.80 7.05
CA PHE A 209 -1.84 5.62 7.39
C PHE A 209 -1.90 5.31 8.89
N ASP A 210 -2.05 6.34 9.72
CA ASP A 210 -2.18 6.19 11.17
C ASP A 210 -3.62 5.79 11.58
N TYR A 211 -4.62 6.19 10.78
CA TYR A 211 -6.03 5.89 11.04
C TYR A 211 -6.39 4.41 10.82
N PHE A 212 -5.93 3.80 9.73
CA PHE A 212 -6.30 2.43 9.40
C PHE A 212 -5.37 1.40 10.06
N ASP A 213 -5.95 0.53 10.89
CA ASP A 213 -5.27 -0.63 11.47
C ASP A 213 -5.11 -1.78 10.43
N ALA A 214 -4.35 -1.52 9.38
CA ALA A 214 -4.17 -2.42 8.25
C ALA A 214 -2.71 -2.90 8.11
N LEU A 215 -2.49 -3.89 7.25
CA LEU A 215 -1.18 -4.12 6.65
C LEU A 215 -0.88 -2.99 5.67
N LEU A 216 0.39 -2.60 5.53
CA LEU A 216 0.81 -1.49 4.66
C LEU A 216 1.87 -1.96 3.68
N VAL A 217 1.63 -1.76 2.38
CA VAL A 217 2.60 -2.02 1.32
C VAL A 217 2.86 -0.74 0.53
N GLY A 218 4.09 -0.26 0.57
CA GLY A 218 4.56 0.84 -0.27
C GLY A 218 5.16 0.31 -1.57
N LEU A 219 4.79 0.93 -2.68
CA LEU A 219 5.39 0.71 -3.99
C LEU A 219 6.08 1.99 -4.42
N THR A 220 7.34 1.93 -4.81
CA THR A 220 8.06 3.11 -5.31
C THR A 220 8.98 2.75 -6.46
N ALA A 221 9.15 3.68 -7.40
CA ALA A 221 10.16 3.58 -8.44
C ALA A 221 11.48 4.27 -8.09
N THR A 222 11.48 5.09 -7.03
CA THR A 222 12.66 5.82 -6.59
C THR A 222 13.72 4.83 -6.10
N PRO A 223 14.96 4.88 -6.61
CA PRO A 223 16.03 4.00 -6.18
C PRO A 223 16.27 4.08 -4.66
N ARG A 224 16.69 2.97 -4.06
CA ARG A 224 16.92 2.87 -2.60
C ARG A 224 17.91 3.90 -2.06
N SER A 225 18.86 4.33 -2.89
CA SER A 225 19.83 5.39 -2.55
C SER A 225 19.22 6.78 -2.46
N GLU A 226 18.07 7.00 -3.11
CA GLU A 226 17.37 8.28 -3.20
C GLU A 226 16.14 8.34 -2.27
N ILE A 227 15.75 7.21 -1.68
CA ILE A 227 14.65 7.17 -0.71
C ILE A 227 15.11 7.79 0.61
N ASP A 228 14.36 8.79 1.05
CA ASP A 228 14.60 9.48 2.33
C ASP A 228 14.50 8.52 3.53
N ARG A 229 15.39 8.70 4.51
CA ARG A 229 15.45 7.91 5.75
C ARG A 229 14.10 7.86 6.49
N ASP A 230 13.32 8.93 6.47
CA ASP A 230 12.01 8.99 7.10
C ASP A 230 11.01 8.03 6.43
N THR A 231 11.11 7.83 5.12
CA THR A 231 10.29 6.82 4.42
C THR A 231 10.58 5.43 4.98
N TYR A 232 11.86 5.05 5.13
CA TYR A 232 12.24 3.77 5.74
C TYR A 232 11.72 3.63 7.18
N ARG A 233 11.79 4.71 7.98
CA ARG A 233 11.26 4.72 9.35
C ARG A 233 9.77 4.47 9.42
N ILE A 234 8.98 5.04 8.50
CA ILE A 234 7.54 4.83 8.43
C ILE A 234 7.21 3.35 8.18
N PHE A 235 7.99 2.69 7.34
CA PHE A 235 7.90 1.26 7.06
C PHE A 235 8.60 0.37 8.12
N GLN A 236 9.20 0.96 9.15
CA GLN A 236 9.96 0.25 10.19
C GLN A 236 11.11 -0.60 9.62
N LEU A 237 11.78 -0.08 8.60
CA LEU A 237 12.89 -0.72 7.90
C LEU A 237 14.21 0.00 8.16
N PRO A 238 15.35 -0.71 8.12
CA PRO A 238 16.67 -0.07 8.08
C PRO A 238 16.83 0.78 6.83
N GLN A 239 17.60 1.87 6.93
CA GLN A 239 17.87 2.76 5.80
C GLN A 239 18.56 1.99 4.66
N GLY A 240 18.06 2.17 3.43
CA GLY A 240 18.61 1.54 2.24
C GLY A 240 18.26 0.06 2.07
N VAL A 241 17.48 -0.52 2.99
CA VAL A 241 17.10 -1.94 2.99
C VAL A 241 15.58 -2.06 2.84
N PRO A 242 15.03 -1.92 1.61
CA PRO A 242 13.62 -2.18 1.37
C PRO A 242 13.32 -3.67 1.54
N THR A 243 12.05 -4.04 1.65
CA THR A 243 11.62 -5.45 1.71
C THR A 243 12.07 -6.21 0.47
N PHE A 244 12.06 -5.54 -0.68
CA PHE A 244 12.63 -6.04 -1.92
C PHE A 244 12.96 -4.86 -2.84
N ALA A 245 14.01 -5.00 -3.66
CA ALA A 245 14.43 -4.02 -4.65
C ALA A 245 14.69 -4.70 -5.99
N TYR A 246 14.13 -4.12 -7.05
CA TYR A 246 14.41 -4.46 -8.44
C TYR A 246 14.58 -3.17 -9.25
N GLU A 247 15.81 -2.70 -9.29
CA GLU A 247 16.15 -1.36 -9.78
C GLU A 247 16.43 -1.40 -11.29
N LEU A 248 16.63 -0.22 -11.89
CA LEU A 248 16.84 -0.09 -13.33
C LEU A 248 18.03 -0.95 -13.83
N ASN A 249 19.12 -0.97 -13.07
CA ASN A 249 20.32 -1.74 -13.43
C ASN A 249 20.04 -3.25 -13.46
N ASP A 250 19.26 -3.77 -12.51
CA ASP A 250 18.85 -5.19 -12.51
C ASP A 250 17.95 -5.48 -13.70
N ALA A 251 16.97 -4.61 -13.96
CA ALA A 251 16.04 -4.75 -15.07
C ALA A 251 16.72 -4.69 -16.45
N VAL A 252 17.77 -3.89 -16.61
CA VAL A 252 18.59 -3.85 -17.83
C VAL A 252 19.45 -5.10 -17.95
N ARG A 253 20.12 -5.52 -16.86
CA ARG A 253 20.96 -6.74 -16.84
C ARG A 253 20.17 -7.98 -17.21
N ASP A 254 18.94 -8.10 -16.72
CA ASP A 254 18.08 -9.25 -16.96
C ASP A 254 17.29 -9.14 -18.30
N GLY A 255 17.54 -8.11 -19.11
CA GLY A 255 16.93 -7.93 -20.43
C GLY A 255 15.45 -7.51 -20.42
N HIS A 256 14.95 -7.02 -19.29
CA HIS A 256 13.56 -6.58 -19.12
C HIS A 256 13.33 -5.10 -19.44
N LEU A 257 14.37 -4.28 -19.40
CA LEU A 257 14.37 -2.88 -19.81
C LEU A 257 15.55 -2.58 -20.74
N VAL A 258 15.36 -1.60 -21.61
CA VAL A 258 16.43 -1.08 -22.47
C VAL A 258 17.19 0.01 -21.71
N PRO A 259 18.54 0.03 -21.74
CA PRO A 259 19.29 1.07 -21.05
C PRO A 259 18.91 2.46 -21.56
N PRO A 260 18.68 3.44 -20.66
CA PRO A 260 18.35 4.80 -21.08
C PRO A 260 19.54 5.42 -21.82
N LYS A 261 19.28 6.03 -22.97
CA LYS A 261 20.28 6.86 -23.67
C LYS A 261 20.11 8.31 -23.21
N GLY A 262 21.00 8.77 -22.34
CA GLY A 262 21.05 10.16 -21.92
C GLY A 262 21.59 11.03 -23.06
N VAL A 263 20.71 11.74 -23.77
CA VAL A 263 21.14 12.79 -24.70
C VAL A 263 21.23 14.08 -23.91
N THR A 264 22.45 14.49 -23.57
CA THR A 264 22.69 15.82 -22.99
C THR A 264 22.55 16.83 -24.12
N VAL A 265 21.40 17.50 -24.20
CA VAL A 265 21.19 18.59 -25.15
C VAL A 265 21.62 19.89 -24.46
N PRO A 266 22.78 20.48 -24.78
CA PRO A 266 23.13 21.78 -24.24
C PRO A 266 22.15 22.81 -24.79
N PHE A 267 21.35 23.42 -23.92
CA PHE A 267 20.54 24.58 -24.27
C PHE A 267 21.48 25.74 -24.62
N LYS A 268 21.39 26.27 -25.85
CA LYS A 268 22.22 27.40 -26.34
C LYS A 268 22.17 28.66 -25.45
N PHE A 269 21.16 28.79 -24.60
CA PHE A 269 20.95 29.95 -23.72
C PHE A 269 22.06 30.18 -22.66
N LEU A 270 22.83 29.18 -22.28
CA LEU A 270 23.89 29.33 -21.26
C LEU A 270 25.27 29.71 -21.85
N ARG A 271 25.45 29.74 -23.18
CA ARG A 271 26.73 30.11 -23.81
C ARG A 271 26.70 31.44 -24.56
N THR A 272 25.54 31.86 -25.04
CA THR A 272 25.35 33.20 -25.62
C THR A 272 24.44 33.96 -24.68
N GLY A 273 25.04 34.74 -23.77
CA GLY A 273 24.28 35.67 -22.94
C GLY A 273 23.33 36.50 -23.80
N VAL A 274 22.20 36.91 -23.22
CA VAL A 274 21.19 37.72 -23.92
C VAL A 274 21.86 38.98 -24.45
N LYS A 275 22.08 39.06 -25.76
CA LYS A 275 22.47 40.31 -26.39
C LYS A 275 21.21 41.15 -26.49
N TYR A 276 21.26 42.35 -25.91
CA TYR A 276 20.15 43.31 -25.88
C TYR A 276 19.63 43.69 -27.28
N SER A 277 20.40 43.39 -28.33
CA SER A 277 20.03 43.57 -29.74
C SER A 277 18.91 42.66 -30.24
N ASP A 278 18.67 41.52 -29.58
CA ASP A 278 17.72 40.51 -30.06
C ASP A 278 16.29 40.70 -29.52
N LEU A 279 16.06 41.77 -28.75
CA LEU A 279 14.77 42.11 -28.12
C LEU A 279 13.87 43.03 -28.94
N TYR A 280 14.27 43.43 -30.16
CA TYR A 280 13.47 44.34 -30.99
C TYR A 280 13.03 43.70 -32.32
N PHE A 281 11.83 43.12 -32.33
CA PHE A 281 10.99 42.90 -33.52
C PHE A 281 9.54 42.77 -33.01
N ARG A 282 8.49 43.41 -33.54
CA ARG A 282 8.27 44.44 -34.55
C ARG A 282 6.82 44.92 -34.25
N ARG A 283 6.57 46.21 -34.09
CA ARG A 283 5.21 46.78 -34.27
C ARG A 283 5.13 47.23 -35.72
N SER A 284 4.27 46.57 -36.48
CA SER A 284 3.67 47.03 -37.75
C SER A 284 2.55 46.07 -38.08
#